data_AF-A0A7Y3JGL1-F1
#
_entry.id   AF-A0A7Y3JGL1-F1
#
_cell.length_a   1.000
_cell.length_b   1.000
_cell.length_c   1.000
_cell.angle_alpha   90.00
_cell.angle_beta   90.00
_cell.angle_gamma   90.00
#
_symmetry.space_group_name_H-M   'P 1'
#
loop_
_entity.id
_entity.type
_entity.pdbx_description
1 polymer ?
#
loop_
_entity_poly.entity_id
_entity_poly.type
_entity_poly.pdbx_seq_one_letter_code
_entity_poly.pdbx_strand_id
1 'polypeptide(L)'
;MGVLAEKFFNYVGAVEGLTFSLGLNDQGLALWDRTHLTPGSKYLKFAQNFQVKGSQKFWKYQDAQALASMSWNIPPEMLGTLNGSWDEALFKSMGVSDAVLNEYLGAEKTLLKATGPRGALNLDLEVNPEVFRQAISVNPPNLKAIANAFNIRVTGVQEVANGEAYKKALRNIYASSILPELMDALGRSPENDVSFGVRMAEDLKESGLVYDRAQIWARLANPSSNPVTKKINQLISGILDNLPIYLHYTPSRMYFTTGKEGLADLASLVQKDAVPHNWTSSPIIAGWGSLIPDRSLLVGGISLNKILQVVKEAGIPEFADLPAVEAYPDLIGELSPTPSGNWETATLLSLSGDKPLINFFSQKLAKPRTQEAPNQVP
;
A
#
# COMPACT_ATOMS: atom_id res chain seq x y z
N MET A 1 -11.09 10.79 -4.84
CA MET A 1 -11.29 9.32 -4.72
C MET A 1 -12.74 8.89 -4.88
N GLY A 2 -13.74 9.58 -4.31
CA GLY A 2 -15.17 9.19 -4.42
C GLY A 2 -15.72 9.05 -5.85
N VAL A 3 -15.38 9.98 -6.76
CA VAL A 3 -15.84 9.94 -8.17
C VAL A 3 -15.18 8.81 -9.00
N LEU A 4 -14.00 8.34 -8.58
CA LEU A 4 -13.30 7.21 -9.23
C LEU A 4 -13.89 5.87 -8.78
N ALA A 5 -14.26 5.74 -7.51
CA ALA A 5 -14.96 4.55 -6.99
C ALA A 5 -16.34 4.40 -7.63
N GLU A 6 -17.11 5.49 -7.74
CA GLU A 6 -18.45 5.48 -8.34
C GLU A 6 -18.42 5.13 -9.84
N LYS A 7 -17.41 5.61 -10.58
CA LYS A 7 -17.21 5.21 -11.99
C LYS A 7 -16.72 3.76 -12.13
N PHE A 8 -15.88 3.29 -11.21
CA PHE A 8 -15.41 1.90 -11.19
C PHE A 8 -16.58 0.91 -11.00
N PHE A 9 -17.47 1.16 -10.04
CA PHE A 9 -18.63 0.29 -9.80
C PHE A 9 -19.70 0.39 -10.90
N ASN A 10 -19.82 1.54 -11.58
CA ASN A 10 -20.71 1.68 -12.74
C ASN A 10 -20.14 1.03 -14.03
N TYR A 11 -18.81 0.97 -14.17
CA TYR A 11 -18.15 0.33 -15.33
C TYR A 11 -18.09 -1.20 -15.17
N VAL A 12 -18.02 -1.69 -13.93
CA VAL A 12 -18.15 -3.11 -13.57
C VAL A 12 -19.64 -3.43 -13.33
N GLY A 13 -20.44 -3.45 -14.39
CA GLY A 13 -21.92 -3.59 -14.32
C GLY A 13 -22.44 -4.92 -13.75
N ALA A 14 -22.30 -5.14 -12.43
CA ALA A 14 -22.68 -6.38 -11.76
C ALA A 14 -23.08 -6.21 -10.27
N VAL A 15 -23.55 -5.04 -9.84
CA VAL A 15 -23.99 -4.83 -8.45
C VAL A 15 -25.51 -4.75 -8.39
N GLU A 16 -26.13 -5.76 -7.77
CA GLU A 16 -27.56 -5.74 -7.43
C GLU A 16 -27.69 -5.58 -5.91
N GLY A 17 -27.35 -4.38 -5.41
CA GLY A 17 -27.55 -4.01 -4.02
C GLY A 17 -26.28 -4.02 -3.17
N LEU A 18 -26.09 -2.92 -2.45
CA LEU A 18 -25.08 -2.72 -1.43
C LEU A 18 -25.78 -2.71 -0.07
N THR A 19 -25.37 -3.55 0.87
CA THR A 19 -25.96 -3.58 2.21
C THR A 19 -24.87 -3.39 3.26
N PHE A 20 -25.07 -2.41 4.13
CA PHE A 20 -24.15 -2.10 5.22
C PHE A 20 -24.69 -2.64 6.55
N SER A 21 -23.83 -3.21 7.36
CA SER A 21 -24.14 -3.55 8.75
C SER A 21 -23.02 -3.09 9.69
N LEU A 22 -23.40 -2.68 10.90
CA LEU A 22 -22.49 -2.30 11.97
C LEU A 22 -22.72 -3.24 13.15
N GLY A 23 -21.66 -3.74 13.75
CA GLY A 23 -21.74 -4.59 14.94
C GLY A 23 -20.61 -4.31 15.91
N LEU A 24 -20.90 -4.54 17.19
CA LEU A 24 -19.94 -4.42 18.27
C LEU A 24 -19.80 -5.80 18.93
N ASN A 25 -18.59 -6.29 19.07
CA ASN A 25 -18.30 -7.54 19.81
C ASN A 25 -17.10 -7.33 20.76
N ASP A 26 -16.70 -8.41 21.44
CA ASP A 26 -15.53 -8.48 22.32
C ASP A 26 -14.20 -8.20 21.62
N GLN A 27 -14.17 -8.31 20.28
CA GLN A 27 -13.00 -8.04 19.45
C GLN A 27 -12.96 -6.60 18.89
N GLY A 28 -14.08 -5.86 18.97
CA GLY A 28 -14.16 -4.42 18.67
C GLY A 28 -15.39 -3.99 17.87
N LEU A 29 -15.26 -2.84 17.19
CA LEU A 29 -16.27 -2.32 16.26
C LEU A 29 -16.00 -2.88 14.87
N ALA A 30 -17.02 -3.46 14.27
CA ALA A 30 -16.97 -4.01 12.94
C ALA A 30 -17.99 -3.34 12.04
N LEU A 31 -17.53 -2.83 10.91
CA LEU A 31 -18.36 -2.34 9.82
C LEU A 31 -18.25 -3.34 8.68
N TRP A 32 -19.38 -3.91 8.25
CA TRP A 32 -19.44 -4.74 7.06
C TRP A 32 -20.21 -4.05 5.96
N ASP A 33 -19.71 -4.20 4.75
CA ASP A 33 -20.42 -3.88 3.54
C ASP A 33 -20.52 -5.14 2.69
N ARG A 34 -21.72 -5.50 2.26
CA ARG A 34 -22.00 -6.63 1.39
C ARG A 34 -22.44 -6.15 0.02
N THR A 35 -21.66 -6.52 -0.98
CA THR A 35 -22.00 -6.34 -2.38
C THR A 35 -22.58 -7.63 -2.93
N HIS A 36 -23.83 -7.56 -3.36
CA HIS A 36 -24.50 -8.66 -4.05
C HIS A 36 -24.13 -8.65 -5.53
N LEU A 37 -23.58 -9.76 -6.01
CA LEU A 37 -23.27 -9.91 -7.42
C LEU A 37 -24.45 -10.47 -8.19
N THR A 38 -24.72 -9.89 -9.36
CA THR A 38 -25.74 -10.38 -10.28
C THR A 38 -25.51 -11.86 -10.62
N PRO A 39 -26.55 -12.72 -10.55
CA PRO A 39 -26.48 -14.11 -11.01
C PRO A 39 -25.91 -14.24 -12.43
N GLY A 40 -24.93 -15.12 -12.62
CA GLY A 40 -24.28 -15.35 -13.91
C GLY A 40 -23.20 -14.33 -14.30
N SER A 41 -22.94 -13.30 -13.48
CA SER A 41 -21.84 -12.37 -13.71
C SER A 41 -20.48 -13.08 -13.77
N LYS A 42 -19.54 -12.53 -14.53
CA LYS A 42 -18.15 -13.02 -14.57
C LYS A 42 -17.53 -13.06 -13.17
N TYR A 43 -17.91 -12.12 -12.30
CA TYR A 43 -17.47 -12.03 -10.91
C TYR A 43 -18.09 -13.08 -9.98
N LEU A 44 -19.34 -13.49 -10.20
CA LEU A 44 -19.99 -14.54 -9.39
C LEU A 44 -19.39 -15.92 -9.69
N LYS A 45 -19.21 -16.26 -10.98
CA LYS A 45 -18.51 -17.49 -11.39
C LYS A 45 -17.08 -17.54 -10.86
N PHE A 46 -16.45 -16.37 -10.76
CA PHE A 46 -15.15 -16.18 -10.17
C PHE A 46 -15.18 -16.45 -8.64
N ALA A 47 -16.06 -15.83 -7.86
CA ALA A 47 -16.16 -16.07 -6.42
C ALA A 47 -16.42 -17.55 -6.05
N GLN A 48 -17.19 -18.25 -6.89
CA GLN A 48 -17.58 -19.66 -6.67
C GLN A 48 -16.48 -20.68 -7.00
N ASN A 49 -15.61 -20.39 -7.98
CA ASN A 49 -14.58 -21.33 -8.43
C ASN A 49 -13.24 -21.21 -7.67
N PHE A 50 -13.03 -20.16 -6.87
CA PHE A 50 -11.72 -19.81 -6.31
C PHE A 50 -11.69 -19.73 -4.78
N GLN A 51 -12.41 -20.60 -4.07
CA GLN A 51 -12.21 -20.82 -2.64
C GLN A 51 -10.84 -21.48 -2.38
N VAL A 52 -9.76 -20.69 -2.46
CA VAL A 52 -8.41 -21.21 -2.27
C VAL A 52 -8.10 -21.31 -0.78
N LYS A 53 -7.84 -22.54 -0.31
CA LYS A 53 -7.36 -22.81 1.05
C LYS A 53 -5.96 -22.20 1.25
N GLY A 54 -5.78 -21.40 2.30
CA GLY A 54 -4.45 -21.04 2.82
C GLY A 54 -3.96 -19.61 2.52
N SER A 55 -4.86 -18.62 2.44
CA SER A 55 -4.53 -17.18 2.46
C SER A 55 -3.61 -16.82 3.65
N GLN A 56 -3.83 -17.48 4.80
CA GLN A 56 -3.03 -17.31 6.02
C GLN A 56 -1.54 -17.63 5.85
N LYS A 57 -1.15 -18.43 4.86
CA LYS A 57 0.27 -18.77 4.62
C LYS A 57 1.11 -17.55 4.25
N PHE A 58 0.49 -16.51 3.69
CA PHE A 58 1.18 -15.26 3.36
C PHE A 58 1.10 -14.22 4.48
N TRP A 59 0.27 -14.42 5.51
CA TRP A 59 0.24 -13.54 6.69
C TRP A 59 1.54 -13.59 7.48
N LYS A 60 2.33 -14.66 7.35
CA LYS A 60 3.70 -14.68 7.90
C LYS A 60 4.56 -13.51 7.39
N TYR A 61 4.22 -12.91 6.25
CA TYR A 61 4.94 -11.75 5.70
C TYR A 61 4.36 -10.40 6.14
N GLN A 62 3.20 -10.38 6.80
CA GLN A 62 2.68 -9.15 7.37
C GLN A 62 3.58 -8.67 8.51
N ASP A 63 3.69 -7.36 8.61
CA ASP A 63 4.34 -6.67 9.70
C ASP A 63 3.29 -5.87 10.47
N ALA A 64 3.03 -6.27 11.71
CA ALA A 64 2.07 -5.60 12.58
C ALA A 64 2.55 -4.21 13.03
N GLN A 65 3.82 -3.88 12.81
CA GLN A 65 4.39 -2.57 13.13
C GLN A 65 4.45 -1.63 11.91
N ALA A 66 4.17 -2.15 10.71
CA ALA A 66 4.13 -1.32 9.51
C ALA A 66 2.93 -0.37 9.54
N LEU A 67 3.11 0.82 8.98
CA LEU A 67 2.04 1.79 8.78
C LEU A 67 0.82 1.17 8.08
N ALA A 68 1.06 0.41 7.01
CA ALA A 68 0.04 -0.35 6.34
C ALA A 68 0.59 -1.71 5.90
N SER A 69 -0.26 -2.74 5.95
CA SER A 69 0.07 -4.06 5.42
C SER A 69 -1.09 -4.62 4.62
N MET A 70 -0.77 -5.49 3.68
CA MET A 70 -1.72 -6.16 2.83
C MET A 70 -1.21 -7.55 2.49
N SER A 71 -2.12 -8.51 2.38
CA SER A 71 -1.88 -9.83 1.85
C SER A 71 -3.06 -10.19 0.97
N TRP A 72 -2.77 -10.82 -0.16
CA TRP A 72 -3.77 -11.23 -1.12
C TRP A 72 -3.59 -12.67 -1.53
N ASN A 73 -4.70 -13.22 -2.00
CA ASN A 73 -4.86 -14.52 -2.60
C ASN A 73 -5.84 -14.34 -3.76
N ILE A 74 -5.41 -13.58 -4.76
CA ILE A 74 -6.20 -13.20 -5.92
C ILE A 74 -5.58 -13.84 -7.15
N PRO A 75 -6.32 -14.68 -7.89
CA PRO A 75 -5.81 -15.27 -9.12
C PRO A 75 -5.29 -14.22 -10.11
N PRO A 76 -4.15 -14.46 -10.79
CA PRO A 76 -3.55 -13.48 -11.70
C PRO A 76 -4.49 -12.99 -12.82
N GLU A 77 -5.39 -13.85 -13.29
CA GLU A 77 -6.41 -13.50 -14.28
C GLU A 77 -7.41 -12.46 -13.77
N MET A 78 -7.70 -12.47 -12.46
CA MET A 78 -8.55 -11.46 -11.84
C MET A 78 -7.76 -10.18 -11.61
N LEU A 79 -6.51 -10.28 -11.12
CA LEU A 79 -5.62 -9.13 -11.01
C LEU A 79 -5.50 -8.38 -12.34
N GLY A 80 -5.32 -9.10 -13.46
CA GLY A 80 -5.26 -8.49 -14.79
C GLY A 80 -6.56 -7.84 -15.26
N THR A 81 -7.72 -8.36 -14.84
CA THR A 81 -9.00 -7.75 -15.19
C THR A 81 -9.23 -6.47 -14.38
N LEU A 82 -8.91 -6.49 -13.08
CA LEU A 82 -9.04 -5.33 -12.20
C LEU A 82 -8.05 -4.23 -12.56
N ASN A 83 -6.77 -4.58 -12.70
CA ASN A 83 -5.70 -3.63 -12.98
C ASN A 83 -5.81 -3.09 -14.40
N GLY A 84 -5.99 -3.94 -15.41
CA GLY A 84 -5.98 -3.50 -16.81
C GLY A 84 -7.04 -2.44 -17.13
N SER A 85 -8.25 -2.56 -16.57
CA SER A 85 -9.30 -1.54 -16.74
C SER A 85 -9.01 -0.24 -15.97
N TRP A 86 -8.37 -0.34 -14.80
CA TRP A 86 -7.99 0.83 -14.01
C TRP A 86 -6.81 1.57 -14.64
N ASP A 87 -5.77 0.84 -15.04
CA ASP A 87 -4.58 1.37 -15.72
C ASP A 87 -4.98 2.05 -17.05
N GLU A 88 -5.86 1.44 -17.84
CA GLU A 88 -6.38 2.05 -19.06
C GLU A 88 -7.08 3.39 -18.80
N ALA A 89 -7.99 3.44 -17.82
CA ALA A 89 -8.70 4.67 -17.48
C ALA A 89 -7.76 5.75 -16.93
N LEU A 90 -6.83 5.36 -16.05
CA LEU A 90 -5.87 6.25 -15.42
C LEU A 90 -4.92 6.85 -16.47
N PHE A 91 -4.26 6.02 -17.27
CA PHE A 91 -3.28 6.47 -18.24
C PHE A 91 -3.92 7.28 -19.37
N LYS A 92 -5.12 6.93 -19.82
CA LYS A 92 -5.87 7.78 -20.77
C LYS A 92 -6.19 9.16 -20.18
N SER A 93 -6.59 9.22 -18.90
CA SER A 93 -6.85 10.51 -18.23
C SER A 93 -5.59 11.37 -18.09
N MET A 94 -4.40 10.74 -18.09
CA MET A 94 -3.09 11.38 -18.07
C MET A 94 -2.58 11.73 -19.48
N GLY A 95 -3.34 11.45 -20.55
CA GLY A 95 -2.95 11.75 -21.92
C GLY A 95 -1.92 10.79 -22.52
N VAL A 96 -1.75 9.59 -21.94
CA VAL A 96 -0.95 8.52 -22.55
C VAL A 96 -1.58 8.09 -23.87
N SER A 97 -0.76 7.92 -24.91
CA SER A 97 -1.24 7.49 -26.23
C SER A 97 -1.73 6.04 -26.22
N ASP A 98 -2.69 5.70 -27.09
CA ASP A 98 -3.18 4.33 -27.23
C ASP A 98 -2.06 3.34 -27.60
N ALA A 99 -1.03 3.78 -28.33
CA ALA A 99 0.10 2.94 -28.70
C ALA A 99 0.90 2.50 -27.46
N VAL A 100 1.29 3.45 -26.61
CA VAL A 100 2.04 3.20 -25.36
C VAL A 100 1.20 2.37 -24.39
N LEU A 101 -0.09 2.70 -24.27
CA LEU A 101 -0.99 1.97 -23.40
C LEU A 101 -1.17 0.51 -23.83
N ASN A 102 -1.37 0.25 -25.13
CA ASN A 102 -1.51 -1.11 -25.64
C ASN A 102 -0.24 -1.95 -25.42
N GLU A 103 0.93 -1.32 -25.57
CA GLU A 103 2.21 -1.99 -25.30
C GLU A 103 2.36 -2.32 -23.81
N TYR A 104 2.05 -1.36 -22.92
CA TYR A 104 2.04 -1.57 -21.47
C TYR A 104 1.11 -2.71 -21.05
N LEU A 105 -0.15 -2.68 -21.48
CA LEU A 105 -1.13 -3.72 -21.15
C LEU A 105 -0.71 -5.10 -21.70
N GLY A 106 -0.05 -5.14 -22.86
CA GLY A 106 0.55 -6.37 -23.40
C GLY A 106 1.68 -6.91 -22.52
N ALA A 107 2.53 -6.02 -22.00
CA ALA A 107 3.62 -6.39 -21.11
C ALA A 107 3.12 -6.81 -19.73
N GLU A 108 2.14 -6.09 -19.16
CA GLU A 108 1.46 -6.44 -17.91
C GLU A 108 0.82 -7.84 -18.02
N LYS A 109 0.09 -8.12 -19.11
CA LYS A 109 -0.49 -9.44 -19.37
C LYS A 109 0.57 -10.54 -19.43
N THR A 110 1.77 -10.23 -19.90
CA THR A 110 2.90 -11.18 -19.92
C THR A 110 3.42 -11.43 -18.51
N LEU A 111 3.57 -10.37 -17.71
CA LEU A 111 3.96 -10.47 -16.30
C LEU A 111 2.95 -11.31 -15.51
N LEU A 112 1.66 -11.02 -15.65
CA LEU A 112 0.56 -11.71 -14.96
C LEU A 112 0.50 -13.20 -15.24
N LYS A 113 0.87 -13.65 -16.45
CA LYS A 113 0.98 -15.09 -16.76
C LYS A 113 2.08 -15.81 -15.97
N ALA A 114 3.10 -15.07 -15.53
CA ALA A 114 4.18 -15.58 -14.70
C ALA A 114 3.94 -15.37 -13.20
N THR A 115 2.94 -14.56 -12.83
CA THR A 115 2.55 -14.28 -11.45
C THR A 115 1.74 -15.44 -10.86
N GLY A 116 1.89 -15.67 -9.56
CA GLY A 116 1.05 -16.58 -8.77
C GLY A 116 -0.06 -15.83 -8.04
N PRO A 117 -1.04 -16.53 -7.46
CA PRO A 117 -2.23 -15.89 -6.87
C PRO A 117 -1.95 -15.13 -5.57
N ARG A 118 -0.83 -15.38 -4.89
CA ARG A 118 -0.62 -14.91 -3.53
C ARG A 118 0.50 -13.90 -3.42
N GLY A 119 0.30 -12.92 -2.56
CA GLY A 119 1.36 -11.98 -2.22
C GLY A 119 1.09 -11.27 -0.91
N ALA A 120 2.09 -10.52 -0.47
CA ALA A 120 2.03 -9.67 0.69
C ALA A 120 2.86 -8.40 0.45
N LEU A 121 2.43 -7.31 1.05
CA LEU A 121 3.05 -6.00 0.98
C LEU A 121 2.97 -5.37 2.37
N ASN A 122 4.05 -4.73 2.81
CA ASN A 122 4.03 -3.82 3.94
C ASN A 122 4.58 -2.47 3.44
N LEU A 123 3.89 -1.41 3.81
CA LEU A 123 4.34 -0.04 3.65
C LEU A 123 4.61 0.49 5.05
N ASP A 124 5.82 1.01 5.23
CA ASP A 124 6.18 1.76 6.41
C ASP A 124 6.79 3.12 6.07
N LEU A 125 6.63 4.05 6.99
CA LEU A 125 7.18 5.38 6.95
C LEU A 125 7.86 5.68 8.28
N GLU A 126 9.15 5.94 8.22
CA GLU A 126 9.93 6.40 9.36
C GLU A 126 10.42 7.82 9.10
N VAL A 127 10.45 8.61 10.17
CA VAL A 127 11.00 9.97 10.15
C VAL A 127 12.08 10.03 11.21
N ASN A 128 13.30 10.44 10.85
CA ASN A 128 14.29 10.82 11.85
C ASN A 128 13.93 12.23 12.39
N PRO A 129 13.38 12.34 13.61
CA PRO A 129 12.82 13.59 14.10
C PRO A 129 13.89 14.63 14.42
N GLU A 130 15.11 14.21 14.73
CA GLU A 130 16.22 15.12 14.99
C GLU A 130 16.71 15.74 13.68
N VAL A 131 16.98 14.92 12.67
CA VAL A 131 17.42 15.38 11.35
C VAL A 131 16.34 16.26 10.71
N PHE A 132 15.06 15.88 10.81
CA PHE A 132 13.95 16.66 10.30
C PHE A 132 13.88 18.05 10.97
N ARG A 133 13.90 18.10 12.32
CA ARG A 133 13.85 19.37 13.08
C ARG A 133 15.04 20.27 12.78
N GLN A 134 16.26 19.73 12.75
CA GLN A 134 17.45 20.48 12.38
C GLN A 134 17.31 21.05 10.95
N ALA A 135 16.83 20.24 10.01
CA ALA A 135 16.71 20.63 8.61
C ALA A 135 15.67 21.74 8.35
N ILE A 136 14.57 21.78 9.12
CA ILE A 136 13.56 22.85 9.01
C ILE A 136 13.92 24.12 9.80
N SER A 137 14.81 24.01 10.81
CA SER A 137 15.18 25.12 11.69
C SER A 137 16.16 26.13 11.08
N VAL A 138 16.81 25.79 9.96
CA VAL A 138 17.74 26.66 9.23
C VAL A 138 16.99 27.50 8.19
N ASN A 139 17.44 28.73 7.90
CA ASN A 139 16.84 29.61 6.90
C ASN A 139 17.81 29.92 5.74
N PRO A 140 17.54 29.45 4.50
CA PRO A 140 16.39 28.64 4.10
C PRO A 140 16.49 27.17 4.56
N PRO A 141 15.35 26.45 4.71
CA PRO A 141 15.34 25.05 5.10
C PRO A 141 16.21 24.15 4.20
N ASN A 142 16.88 23.18 4.80
CA ASN A 142 17.74 22.24 4.08
C ASN A 142 16.91 21.10 3.48
N LEU A 143 16.41 21.30 2.26
CA LEU A 143 15.54 20.34 1.56
C LEU A 143 16.15 18.94 1.40
N LYS A 144 17.48 18.85 1.22
CA LYS A 144 18.17 17.56 1.11
C LYS A 144 18.17 16.82 2.45
N ALA A 145 18.40 17.53 3.56
CA ALA A 145 18.32 16.95 4.89
C ALA A 145 16.88 16.58 5.25
N ILE A 146 15.89 17.36 4.84
CA ILE A 146 14.47 17.01 4.96
C ILE A 146 14.18 15.70 4.22
N ALA A 147 14.55 15.60 2.94
CA ALA A 147 14.36 14.36 2.15
C ALA A 147 15.06 13.14 2.77
N ASN A 148 16.23 13.35 3.39
CA ASN A 148 16.98 12.30 4.07
C ASN A 148 16.42 11.91 5.44
N ALA A 149 15.58 12.76 6.03
CA ALA A 149 14.92 12.46 7.30
C ALA A 149 13.79 11.44 7.11
N PHE A 150 13.22 11.34 5.91
CA PHE A 150 12.20 10.35 5.58
C PHE A 150 12.82 9.05 5.08
N ASN A 151 12.32 7.93 5.58
CA ASN A 151 12.59 6.60 5.06
C ASN A 151 11.24 5.95 4.71
N ILE A 152 10.97 5.82 3.41
CA ILE A 152 9.80 5.09 2.92
C ILE A 152 10.24 3.67 2.62
N ARG A 153 9.72 2.73 3.39
CA ARG A 153 10.11 1.32 3.35
C ARG A 153 8.92 0.50 2.90
N VAL A 154 8.96 0.03 1.67
CA VAL A 154 8.02 -0.96 1.17
C VAL A 154 8.74 -2.30 1.18
N THR A 155 8.12 -3.34 1.74
CA THR A 155 8.59 -4.72 1.63
C THR A 155 7.48 -5.58 1.04
N GLY A 156 7.81 -6.54 0.21
CA GLY A 156 6.80 -7.37 -0.41
C GLY A 156 7.30 -8.71 -0.91
N VAL A 157 6.37 -9.66 -0.97
CA VAL A 157 6.58 -11.00 -1.51
C VAL A 157 5.43 -11.29 -2.45
N GLN A 158 5.75 -11.72 -3.66
CA GLN A 158 4.79 -12.16 -4.66
C GLN A 158 5.12 -13.60 -5.03
N GLU A 159 4.14 -14.49 -4.96
CA GLU A 159 4.27 -15.80 -5.57
C GLU A 159 4.39 -15.65 -7.08
N VAL A 160 5.23 -16.47 -7.70
CA VAL A 160 5.35 -16.53 -9.16
C VAL A 160 5.22 -17.97 -9.59
N ALA A 161 4.52 -18.21 -10.70
CA ALA A 161 4.40 -19.52 -11.31
C ALA A 161 5.74 -19.99 -11.92
N ASN A 162 6.54 -19.02 -12.38
CA ASN A 162 7.87 -19.25 -12.94
C ASN A 162 8.75 -18.03 -12.70
N GLY A 163 9.68 -18.11 -11.76
CA GLY A 163 10.58 -17.01 -11.39
C GLY A 163 11.46 -16.49 -12.52
N GLU A 164 11.99 -17.37 -13.37
CA GLU A 164 12.82 -16.97 -14.51
C GLU A 164 12.00 -16.24 -15.57
N ALA A 165 10.80 -16.74 -15.88
CA ALA A 165 9.90 -16.07 -16.82
C ALA A 165 9.43 -14.71 -16.28
N TYR A 166 9.13 -14.63 -14.98
CA TYR A 166 8.74 -13.39 -14.31
C TYR A 166 9.88 -12.36 -14.35
N LYS A 167 11.09 -12.77 -13.94
CA LYS A 167 12.30 -11.95 -13.97
C LYS A 167 12.57 -11.42 -15.38
N LYS A 168 12.50 -12.28 -16.40
CA LYS A 168 12.66 -11.89 -17.80
C LYS A 168 11.58 -10.92 -18.27
N ALA A 169 10.32 -11.17 -17.95
CA ALA A 169 9.22 -10.29 -18.31
C ALA A 169 9.39 -8.89 -17.68
N LEU A 170 9.77 -8.84 -16.39
CA LEU A 170 10.01 -7.60 -15.69
C LEU A 170 11.22 -6.85 -16.28
N ARG A 171 12.34 -7.54 -16.55
CA ARG A 171 13.51 -6.97 -17.25
C ARG A 171 13.14 -6.36 -18.59
N ASN A 172 12.33 -7.06 -19.38
CA ASN A 172 11.87 -6.55 -20.67
C ASN A 172 11.03 -5.28 -20.51
N ILE A 173 10.20 -5.17 -19.46
CA ILE A 173 9.46 -3.95 -19.14
C ILE A 173 10.42 -2.81 -18.78
N TYR A 174 11.44 -3.06 -17.96
CA TYR A 174 12.46 -2.04 -17.62
C TYR A 174 13.36 -1.64 -18.77
N ALA A 175 13.56 -2.52 -19.76
CA ALA A 175 14.35 -2.25 -20.95
C ALA A 175 13.53 -1.65 -22.10
N SER A 176 12.19 -1.64 -22.02
CA SER A 176 11.35 -1.09 -23.08
C SER A 176 11.30 0.44 -23.04
N SER A 177 10.96 1.06 -24.16
CA SER A 177 10.70 2.50 -24.22
C SER A 177 9.39 2.90 -23.54
N ILE A 178 8.50 1.92 -23.27
CA ILE A 178 7.19 2.12 -22.64
C ILE A 178 7.32 2.79 -21.28
N LEU A 179 8.21 2.29 -20.41
CA LEU A 179 8.32 2.82 -19.06
C LEU A 179 8.79 4.28 -19.04
N PRO A 180 9.85 4.68 -19.78
CA PRO A 180 10.17 6.08 -19.97
C PRO A 180 9.00 6.92 -20.49
N GLU A 181 8.23 6.43 -21.47
CA GLU A 181 7.09 7.17 -22.03
C GLU A 181 5.91 7.31 -21.05
N LEU A 182 5.61 6.26 -20.28
CA LEU A 182 4.62 6.31 -19.18
C LEU A 182 5.07 7.24 -18.06
N MET A 183 6.34 7.17 -17.69
CA MET A 183 6.95 8.01 -16.65
C MET A 183 6.98 9.48 -17.09
N ASP A 184 7.26 9.75 -18.37
CA ASP A 184 7.17 11.10 -18.94
C ASP A 184 5.72 11.60 -18.94
N ALA A 185 4.75 10.77 -19.30
CA ALA A 185 3.33 11.13 -19.24
C ALA A 185 2.84 11.42 -17.82
N LEU A 186 3.26 10.62 -16.82
CA LEU A 186 3.03 10.91 -15.39
C LEU A 186 3.66 12.24 -14.96
N GLY A 187 4.75 12.61 -15.62
CA GLY A 187 5.51 13.83 -15.44
C GLY A 187 4.93 15.11 -16.03
N ARG A 188 4.13 14.97 -17.09
CA ARG A 188 3.50 16.06 -17.83
C ARG A 188 2.29 16.60 -17.08
N SER A 189 2.54 17.35 -16.02
CA SER A 189 1.58 18.33 -15.51
C SER A 189 1.90 19.71 -16.11
N PRO A 190 0.90 20.47 -16.59
CA PRO A 190 1.08 21.85 -17.08
C PRO A 190 1.79 22.77 -16.09
N GLU A 191 1.81 22.41 -14.81
CA GLU A 191 2.31 23.25 -13.72
C GLU A 191 3.72 22.85 -13.22
N ASN A 192 4.22 21.65 -13.55
CA ASN A 192 5.39 21.09 -12.87
C ASN A 192 6.47 20.43 -13.76
N ASP A 193 6.18 20.12 -15.03
CA ASP A 193 7.14 19.64 -16.05
C ASP A 193 8.31 18.78 -15.51
N VAL A 194 7.96 17.68 -14.84
CA VAL A 194 8.92 16.76 -14.20
C VAL A 194 9.10 15.56 -15.10
N SER A 195 10.28 15.35 -15.68
CA SER A 195 10.61 14.06 -16.29
C SER A 195 10.95 13.03 -15.23
N PHE A 196 10.22 11.92 -15.23
CA PHE A 196 10.58 10.74 -14.46
C PHE A 196 11.36 9.78 -15.35
N GLY A 197 12.21 8.98 -14.72
CA GLY A 197 12.83 7.88 -15.41
C GLY A 197 13.22 6.77 -14.45
N VAL A 198 13.56 5.64 -15.04
CA VAL A 198 13.92 4.45 -14.30
C VAL A 198 15.15 3.82 -14.91
N ARG A 199 16.02 3.29 -14.06
CA ARG A 199 17.18 2.51 -14.48
C ARG A 199 17.20 1.22 -13.69
N MET A 200 17.59 0.13 -14.32
CA MET A 200 17.74 -1.14 -13.66
C MET A 200 19.19 -1.61 -13.75
N ALA A 201 19.71 -2.14 -12.66
CA ALA A 201 20.97 -2.85 -12.58
C ALA A 201 20.67 -4.31 -12.22
N GLU A 202 21.27 -5.24 -12.93
CA GLU A 202 20.88 -6.65 -12.92
C GLU A 202 21.95 -7.54 -12.30
N ASP A 203 21.52 -8.64 -11.69
CA ASP A 203 22.38 -9.72 -11.19
C ASP A 203 23.52 -9.21 -10.28
N LEU A 204 23.21 -8.19 -9.48
CA LEU A 204 24.10 -7.66 -8.47
C LEU A 204 24.27 -8.69 -7.35
N LYS A 205 25.43 -8.68 -6.70
CA LYS A 205 25.76 -9.64 -5.65
C LYS A 205 26.33 -8.93 -4.43
N GLU A 206 25.70 -9.15 -3.28
CA GLU A 206 26.16 -8.63 -2.00
C GLU A 206 25.82 -9.63 -0.89
N SER A 207 26.79 -9.93 -0.01
CA SER A 207 26.60 -10.84 1.13
C SER A 207 25.97 -12.20 0.78
N GLY A 208 26.25 -12.72 -0.42
CA GLY A 208 25.71 -13.99 -0.93
C GLY A 208 24.32 -13.93 -1.55
N LEU A 209 23.63 -12.78 -1.48
CA LEU A 209 22.35 -12.55 -2.15
C LEU A 209 22.59 -12.04 -3.57
N VAL A 210 21.88 -12.62 -4.55
CA VAL A 210 21.83 -12.12 -5.93
C VAL A 210 20.53 -11.35 -6.12
N TYR A 211 20.60 -10.11 -6.59
CA TYR A 211 19.43 -9.23 -6.69
C TYR A 211 19.51 -8.30 -7.90
N ASP A 212 18.37 -7.81 -8.34
CA ASP A 212 18.26 -6.69 -9.27
C ASP A 212 17.95 -5.42 -8.48
N ARG A 213 18.41 -4.26 -8.97
CA ARG A 213 18.13 -2.96 -8.37
C ARG A 213 17.53 -2.01 -9.41
N ALA A 214 16.28 -1.62 -9.21
CA ALA A 214 15.68 -0.52 -9.95
C ALA A 214 15.86 0.80 -9.18
N GLN A 215 16.10 1.89 -9.90
CA GLN A 215 16.17 3.23 -9.34
C GLN A 215 15.27 4.13 -10.16
N ILE A 216 14.27 4.71 -9.50
CA ILE A 216 13.43 5.76 -10.06
C ILE A 216 14.12 7.09 -9.78
N TRP A 217 14.11 8.00 -10.74
CA TRP A 217 14.59 9.36 -10.59
C TRP A 217 13.57 10.33 -11.17
N ALA A 218 13.59 11.56 -10.65
CA ALA A 218 12.83 12.68 -11.20
C ALA A 218 13.78 13.85 -11.49
N ARG A 219 13.64 14.48 -12.65
CA ARG A 219 14.36 15.69 -13.07
C ARG A 219 13.37 16.67 -13.68
N LEU A 220 13.65 17.96 -13.58
CA LEU A 220 12.89 18.97 -14.31
C LEU A 220 13.19 18.87 -15.81
N ALA A 221 12.16 18.73 -16.64
CA ALA A 221 12.30 18.81 -18.09
C ALA A 221 12.59 20.27 -18.50
N ASN A 222 11.92 21.23 -17.85
CA ASN A 222 12.24 22.65 -17.90
C ASN A 222 12.39 23.23 -16.47
N PRO A 223 13.48 23.94 -16.15
CA PRO A 223 13.61 24.59 -14.84
C PRO A 223 12.51 25.65 -14.67
N SER A 224 11.49 25.34 -13.87
CA SER A 224 10.44 26.31 -13.52
C SER A 224 11.05 27.59 -12.95
N SER A 225 10.61 28.74 -13.46
CA SER A 225 10.96 30.05 -12.90
C SER A 225 10.28 30.31 -11.56
N ASN A 226 9.29 29.50 -11.16
CA ASN A 226 8.61 29.59 -9.88
C ASN A 226 9.49 29.02 -8.74
N PRO A 227 9.87 29.85 -7.74
CA PRO A 227 10.72 29.40 -6.62
C PRO A 227 10.10 28.30 -5.75
N VAL A 228 8.76 28.24 -5.65
CA VAL A 228 8.05 27.21 -4.86
C VAL A 228 8.14 25.86 -5.58
N THR A 229 7.82 25.83 -6.86
CA THR A 229 7.93 24.62 -7.70
C THR A 229 9.35 24.06 -7.69
N LYS A 230 10.37 24.92 -7.79
CA LYS A 230 11.78 24.49 -7.70
C LYS A 230 12.11 23.78 -6.38
N LYS A 231 11.60 24.27 -5.25
CA LYS A 231 11.81 23.66 -3.92
C LYS A 231 11.07 22.33 -3.78
N ILE A 232 9.83 22.25 -4.26
CA ILE A 232 9.05 20.99 -4.26
C ILE A 232 9.79 19.92 -5.07
N ASN A 233 10.30 20.28 -6.24
CA ASN A 233 11.00 19.32 -7.10
C ASN A 233 12.34 18.87 -6.51
N GLN A 234 13.09 19.77 -5.87
CA GLN A 234 14.31 19.38 -5.14
C GLN A 234 14.01 18.39 -4.00
N LEU A 235 12.88 18.58 -3.31
CA LEU A 235 12.42 17.65 -2.28
C LEU A 235 12.03 16.29 -2.89
N ILE A 236 11.23 16.28 -3.96
CA ILE A 236 10.80 15.04 -4.65
C ILE A 236 12.00 14.26 -5.19
N SER A 237 12.92 14.91 -5.90
CA SER A 237 14.14 14.25 -6.39
C SER A 237 14.95 13.67 -5.23
N GLY A 238 15.10 14.40 -4.12
CA GLY A 238 15.80 13.90 -2.93
C GLY A 238 15.12 12.68 -2.30
N ILE A 239 13.78 12.63 -2.28
CA ILE A 239 13.02 11.47 -1.79
C ILE A 239 13.23 10.28 -2.71
N LEU A 240 13.15 10.45 -4.03
CA LEU A 240 13.33 9.36 -5.00
C LEU A 240 14.76 8.82 -5.03
N ASP A 241 15.77 9.68 -4.86
CA ASP A 241 17.16 9.24 -4.70
C ASP A 241 17.35 8.34 -3.47
N ASN A 242 16.49 8.48 -2.47
CA ASN A 242 16.46 7.66 -1.26
C ASN A 242 15.57 6.40 -1.39
N LEU A 243 15.00 6.13 -2.56
CA LEU A 243 14.09 5.00 -2.82
C LEU A 243 14.59 4.05 -3.91
N PRO A 244 15.79 3.46 -3.78
CA PRO A 244 16.14 2.31 -4.59
C PRO A 244 15.16 1.16 -4.31
N ILE A 245 14.80 0.42 -5.35
CA ILE A 245 13.98 -0.80 -5.28
C ILE A 245 14.91 -1.99 -5.49
N TYR A 246 14.91 -2.92 -4.54
CA TYR A 246 15.70 -4.14 -4.63
C TYR A 246 14.78 -5.33 -4.88
N LEU A 247 15.20 -6.24 -5.75
CA LEU A 247 14.39 -7.35 -6.25
C LEU A 247 15.20 -8.65 -6.15
N HIS A 248 14.65 -9.67 -5.51
CA HIS A 248 15.23 -11.02 -5.50
C HIS A 248 14.22 -12.03 -6.05
N TYR A 249 14.70 -13.00 -6.81
CA TYR A 249 13.86 -14.00 -7.47
C TYR A 249 14.29 -15.40 -7.06
N THR A 250 13.30 -16.23 -6.77
CA THR A 250 13.44 -17.68 -6.63
C THR A 250 12.53 -18.35 -7.66
N PRO A 251 12.61 -19.69 -7.85
CA PRO A 251 11.74 -20.37 -8.81
C PRO A 251 10.24 -20.13 -8.60
N SER A 252 9.80 -19.83 -7.38
CA SER A 252 8.40 -19.69 -7.00
C SER A 252 8.03 -18.36 -6.33
N ARG A 253 8.99 -17.46 -6.09
CA ARG A 253 8.72 -16.14 -5.47
C ARG A 253 9.54 -15.01 -6.08
N MET A 254 8.97 -13.82 -6.03
CA MET A 254 9.67 -12.54 -6.16
C MET A 254 9.57 -11.81 -4.81
N TYR A 255 10.70 -11.31 -4.34
CA TYR A 255 10.82 -10.49 -3.15
C TYR A 255 11.23 -9.10 -3.57
N PHE A 256 10.66 -8.08 -2.93
CA PHE A 256 11.11 -6.73 -3.16
C PHE A 256 11.10 -5.88 -1.91
N THR A 257 12.00 -4.90 -1.90
CA THR A 257 12.10 -3.91 -0.83
C THR A 257 12.46 -2.54 -1.40
N THR A 258 12.23 -1.48 -0.64
CA THR A 258 12.64 -0.12 -1.01
C THR A 258 13.42 0.56 0.11
N GLY A 259 14.14 1.63 -0.25
CA GLY A 259 14.78 2.50 0.72
C GLY A 259 16.24 2.15 0.99
N LYS A 260 16.91 2.96 1.82
CA LYS A 260 18.36 2.83 2.07
C LYS A 260 18.75 1.51 2.72
N GLU A 261 17.89 0.99 3.59
CA GLU A 261 18.07 -0.29 4.26
C GLU A 261 17.48 -1.47 3.48
N GLY A 262 16.94 -1.21 2.28
CA GLY A 262 16.18 -2.17 1.50
C GLY A 262 16.95 -3.45 1.22
N LEU A 263 18.28 -3.42 1.05
CA LEU A 263 19.05 -4.64 0.80
C LEU A 263 19.13 -5.56 2.04
N ALA A 264 19.29 -4.98 3.24
CA ALA A 264 19.25 -5.74 4.49
C ALA A 264 17.85 -6.32 4.73
N ASP A 265 16.82 -5.53 4.43
CA ASP A 265 15.42 -5.97 4.49
C ASP A 265 15.13 -7.10 3.51
N LEU A 266 15.69 -7.04 2.30
CA LEU A 266 15.51 -8.06 1.28
C LEU A 266 16.12 -9.38 1.76
N ALA A 267 17.33 -9.33 2.32
CA ALA A 267 17.97 -10.49 2.91
C ALA A 267 17.14 -11.07 4.07
N SER A 268 16.63 -10.22 4.96
CA SER A 268 15.74 -10.63 6.07
C SER A 268 14.46 -11.30 5.56
N LEU A 269 13.84 -10.75 4.52
CA LEU A 269 12.61 -11.27 3.93
C LEU A 269 12.83 -12.65 3.26
N VAL A 270 13.96 -12.82 2.57
CA VAL A 270 14.36 -14.12 1.98
C VAL A 270 14.64 -15.15 3.08
N GLN A 271 15.32 -14.76 4.16
CA GLN A 271 15.54 -15.64 5.31
C GLN A 271 14.23 -16.04 6.00
N LYS A 272 13.27 -15.11 6.13
CA LYS A 272 11.94 -15.35 6.71
C LYS A 272 11.17 -16.44 5.97
N ASP A 273 11.41 -16.61 4.67
CA ASP A 273 10.78 -17.68 3.91
C ASP A 273 11.40 -19.06 4.18
N ALA A 274 12.72 -19.12 4.38
CA ALA A 274 13.46 -20.35 4.62
C ALA A 274 13.19 -20.99 5.99
N VAL A 275 12.73 -20.20 6.97
CA VAL A 275 12.48 -20.67 8.35
C VAL A 275 10.97 -20.94 8.54
N PRO A 276 10.56 -22.09 9.12
CA PRO A 276 9.19 -22.30 9.56
C PRO A 276 8.79 -21.20 10.55
N HIS A 277 7.90 -20.30 10.12
CA HIS A 277 7.48 -19.18 10.94
C HIS A 277 6.14 -19.48 11.61
N ASN A 278 6.10 -19.41 12.94
CA ASN A 278 4.86 -19.49 13.68
C ASN A 278 4.21 -18.10 13.76
N TRP A 279 3.41 -17.75 12.76
CA TRP A 279 2.71 -16.46 12.69
C TRP A 279 1.81 -16.19 13.92
N THR A 280 1.41 -17.23 14.66
CA THR A 280 0.67 -17.08 15.93
C THR A 280 1.48 -16.44 17.04
N SER A 281 2.80 -16.28 16.88
CA SER A 281 3.64 -15.58 17.87
C SER A 281 3.42 -14.07 17.88
N SER A 282 2.82 -13.48 16.84
CA SER A 282 2.32 -12.10 16.88
C SER A 282 0.89 -12.12 17.38
N PRO A 283 0.59 -11.60 18.58
CA PRO A 283 -0.78 -11.57 19.10
C PRO A 283 -1.73 -10.78 18.20
N ILE A 284 -1.21 -9.75 17.51
CA ILE A 284 -1.97 -8.92 16.57
C ILE A 284 -2.38 -9.75 15.35
N ILE A 285 -1.42 -10.38 14.66
CA ILE A 285 -1.71 -11.20 13.47
C ILE A 285 -2.53 -12.44 13.85
N ALA A 286 -2.30 -13.03 15.03
CA ALA A 286 -3.14 -14.10 15.57
C ALA A 286 -4.59 -13.63 15.81
N GLY A 287 -4.77 -12.42 16.34
CA GLY A 287 -6.07 -11.77 16.49
C GLY A 287 -6.77 -11.58 15.15
N TRP A 288 -6.04 -11.10 14.13
CA TRP A 288 -6.56 -10.98 12.76
C TRP A 288 -7.05 -12.33 12.25
N GLY A 289 -6.27 -13.38 12.47
CA GLY A 289 -6.62 -14.74 12.04
C GLY A 289 -7.84 -15.35 12.71
N SER A 290 -8.20 -14.90 13.91
CA SER A 290 -9.44 -15.33 14.56
C SER A 290 -10.69 -14.62 14.01
N LEU A 291 -10.51 -13.46 13.38
CA LEU A 291 -11.57 -12.60 12.87
C LEU A 291 -11.88 -12.86 11.39
N ILE A 292 -10.86 -13.25 10.64
CA ILE A 292 -10.87 -13.28 9.17
C ILE A 292 -11.12 -14.70 8.67
N PRO A 293 -12.13 -14.93 7.81
CA PRO A 293 -12.38 -16.24 7.22
C PRO A 293 -11.18 -16.77 6.41
N ASP A 294 -10.96 -18.09 6.46
CA ASP A 294 -9.89 -18.76 5.68
C ASP A 294 -9.95 -18.53 4.16
N ARG A 295 -11.11 -18.08 3.65
CA ARG A 295 -11.39 -17.82 2.23
C ARG A 295 -11.22 -16.36 1.81
N SER A 296 -10.77 -15.49 2.71
CA SER A 296 -10.53 -14.08 2.37
C SER A 296 -9.49 -13.98 1.27
N LEU A 297 -9.82 -13.20 0.26
CA LEU A 297 -9.00 -12.98 -0.94
C LEU A 297 -8.04 -11.82 -0.74
N LEU A 298 -8.39 -10.88 0.12
CA LEU A 298 -7.53 -9.78 0.51
C LEU A 298 -7.72 -9.52 2.00
N VAL A 299 -6.62 -9.27 2.67
CA VAL A 299 -6.56 -8.86 4.08
C VAL A 299 -5.54 -7.74 4.17
N GLY A 300 -5.87 -6.65 4.84
CA GLY A 300 -4.91 -5.59 5.10
C GLY A 300 -5.17 -4.90 6.42
N GLY A 301 -4.20 -4.13 6.88
CA GLY A 301 -4.31 -3.36 8.10
C GLY A 301 -3.63 -2.00 7.98
N ILE A 302 -4.12 -1.03 8.73
CA ILE A 302 -3.45 0.26 8.96
C ILE A 302 -3.17 0.37 10.46
N SER A 303 -1.90 0.59 10.80
CA SER A 303 -1.48 0.76 12.18
C SER A 303 -1.72 2.19 12.65
N LEU A 304 -2.73 2.39 13.50
CA LEU A 304 -2.98 3.67 14.14
C LEU A 304 -1.83 4.07 15.07
N ASN A 305 -1.18 3.08 15.71
CA ASN A 305 0.00 3.29 16.54
C ASN A 305 1.13 3.96 15.77
N LYS A 306 1.43 3.42 14.58
CA LYS A 306 2.49 3.96 13.72
C LYS A 306 2.14 5.35 13.19
N ILE A 307 0.89 5.61 12.82
CA ILE A 307 0.43 6.97 12.44
C ILE A 307 0.71 7.97 13.56
N LEU A 308 0.29 7.65 14.80
CA LEU A 308 0.46 8.54 15.94
C LEU A 308 1.92 8.74 16.30
N GLN A 309 2.74 7.70 16.18
CA GLN A 309 4.19 7.82 16.34
C GLN A 309 4.79 8.81 15.33
N VAL A 310 4.50 8.65 14.03
CA VAL A 310 4.99 9.55 12.98
C VAL A 310 4.53 11.00 13.23
N VAL A 311 3.27 11.20 13.63
CA VAL A 311 2.72 12.53 13.95
C VAL A 311 3.46 13.16 15.15
N LYS A 312 3.75 12.37 16.18
CA LYS A 312 4.49 12.84 17.37
C LYS A 312 5.94 13.16 17.04
N GLU A 313 6.60 12.32 16.24
CA GLU A 313 7.97 12.50 15.76
C GLU A 313 8.11 13.71 14.84
N ALA A 314 7.10 14.00 14.02
CA ALA A 314 7.03 15.19 13.19
C ALA A 314 6.94 16.50 14.00
N GLY A 315 6.67 16.41 15.32
CA GLY A 315 6.67 17.56 16.22
C GLY A 315 5.49 18.50 16.03
N ILE A 316 4.34 17.99 15.58
CA ILE A 316 3.12 18.78 15.38
C ILE A 316 2.56 19.18 16.76
N PRO A 317 2.55 20.49 17.13
CA PRO A 317 2.22 20.95 18.48
C PRO A 317 0.86 20.49 19.00
N GLU A 318 -0.12 20.38 18.12
CA GLU A 318 -1.50 19.96 18.41
C GLU A 318 -1.60 18.53 18.94
N PHE A 319 -0.55 17.71 18.76
CA PHE A 319 -0.51 16.31 19.15
C PHE A 319 0.56 16.00 20.22
N ALA A 320 1.22 17.02 20.79
CA ALA A 320 2.28 16.86 21.78
C ALA A 320 1.83 16.13 23.06
N ASP A 321 0.56 16.31 23.45
CA ASP A 321 -0.06 15.74 24.65
C ASP A 321 -0.70 14.35 24.42
N LEU A 322 -0.53 13.75 23.24
CA LEU A 322 -1.02 12.38 23.03
C LEU A 322 -0.23 11.40 23.93
N PRO A 323 -0.94 10.50 24.66
CA PRO A 323 -0.31 9.55 25.55
C PRO A 323 0.69 8.66 24.80
N ALA A 324 1.64 8.09 25.54
CA ALA A 324 2.51 7.04 24.99
C ALA A 324 1.64 5.93 24.39
N VAL A 325 2.01 5.52 23.17
CA VAL A 325 1.24 4.65 22.30
C VAL A 325 1.33 3.22 22.83
N GLU A 326 0.56 2.92 23.87
CA GLU A 326 0.35 1.55 24.34
C GLU A 326 -1.00 1.08 23.81
N ALA A 327 -0.96 0.51 22.60
CA ALA A 327 -2.02 -0.28 21.96
C ALA A 327 -3.30 0.47 21.54
N TYR A 328 -3.21 1.29 20.48
CA TYR A 328 -4.37 1.64 19.67
C TYR A 328 -4.78 0.47 18.76
N PRO A 329 -6.07 0.39 18.42
CA PRO A 329 -6.59 -0.65 17.57
C PRO A 329 -6.11 -0.46 16.13
N ASP A 330 -5.77 -1.56 15.46
CA ASP A 330 -5.51 -1.51 14.02
C ASP A 330 -6.85 -1.51 13.27
N LEU A 331 -6.89 -0.75 12.17
CA LEU A 331 -7.99 -0.85 11.21
C LEU A 331 -7.67 -2.00 10.27
N ILE A 332 -8.44 -3.07 10.33
CA ILE A 332 -8.24 -4.26 9.51
C ILE A 332 -9.33 -4.32 8.45
N GLY A 333 -8.93 -4.38 7.19
CA GLY A 333 -9.81 -4.62 6.06
C GLY A 333 -9.73 -6.07 5.60
N GLU A 334 -10.86 -6.66 5.22
CA GLU A 334 -10.88 -7.89 4.44
C GLU A 334 -11.83 -7.81 3.25
N LEU A 335 -11.61 -8.72 2.30
CA LEU A 335 -12.49 -9.00 1.18
C LEU A 335 -12.73 -10.51 1.10
N SER A 336 -13.97 -10.94 1.33
CA SER A 336 -14.34 -12.34 1.51
C SER A 336 -15.56 -12.72 0.65
N PRO A 337 -15.51 -13.80 -0.14
CA PRO A 337 -16.70 -14.31 -0.83
C PRO A 337 -17.58 -15.12 0.15
N THR A 338 -18.89 -14.96 0.11
CA THR A 338 -19.87 -15.72 0.89
C THR A 338 -20.28 -17.03 0.20
N PRO A 339 -20.87 -18.02 0.90
CA PRO A 339 -21.36 -19.24 0.25
C PRO A 339 -22.49 -18.94 -0.76
N SER A 340 -23.22 -17.85 -0.56
CA SER A 340 -24.28 -17.37 -1.46
C SER A 340 -23.75 -16.56 -2.65
N GLY A 341 -22.43 -16.39 -2.79
CA GLY A 341 -21.81 -15.68 -3.91
C GLY A 341 -21.75 -14.15 -3.78
N ASN A 342 -22.19 -13.59 -2.65
CA ASN A 342 -21.98 -12.19 -2.31
C ASN A 342 -20.53 -11.95 -1.88
N TRP A 343 -20.08 -10.71 -1.96
CA TRP A 343 -18.80 -10.28 -1.44
C TRP A 343 -19.01 -9.45 -0.19
N GLU A 344 -18.30 -9.79 0.87
CA GLU A 344 -18.26 -9.03 2.10
C GLU A 344 -16.93 -8.32 2.17
N THR A 345 -16.98 -7.01 2.39
CA THR A 345 -15.85 -6.29 2.95
C THR A 345 -16.13 -6.03 4.41
N ALA A 346 -15.14 -6.26 5.26
CA ALA A 346 -15.22 -5.89 6.67
C ALA A 346 -14.09 -4.91 6.96
N THR A 347 -14.41 -3.81 7.63
CA THR A 347 -13.43 -3.00 8.36
C THR A 347 -13.63 -3.25 9.84
N LEU A 348 -12.64 -3.84 10.48
CA LEU A 348 -12.63 -4.21 11.89
C LEU A 348 -11.69 -3.27 12.62
N LEU A 349 -12.18 -2.65 13.68
CA LEU A 349 -11.35 -1.97 14.66
C LEU A 349 -10.89 -3.02 15.68
N SER A 350 -9.73 -3.63 15.47
CA SER A 350 -9.26 -4.69 16.37
C SER A 350 -8.70 -4.08 17.65
N LEU A 351 -9.38 -4.31 18.77
CA LEU A 351 -8.91 -3.88 20.08
C LEU A 351 -7.70 -4.75 20.47
N SER A 352 -6.48 -4.23 20.29
CA SER A 352 -5.31 -4.86 20.88
C SER A 352 -5.25 -4.50 22.37
N GLY A 353 -5.52 -5.47 23.24
CA GLY A 353 -5.35 -5.36 24.70
C GLY A 353 -6.64 -5.39 25.54
N ASP A 354 -6.49 -5.72 26.83
CA ASP A 354 -7.57 -5.91 27.82
C ASP A 354 -8.36 -4.64 28.20
N LYS A 355 -8.24 -3.55 27.44
CA LYS A 355 -8.87 -2.27 27.75
C LYS A 355 -9.87 -1.89 26.66
N PRO A 356 -11.18 -1.87 26.97
CA PRO A 356 -12.18 -1.45 25.98
C PRO A 356 -11.99 0.02 25.61
N LEU A 357 -11.75 0.29 24.31
CA LEU A 357 -11.72 1.65 23.73
C LEU A 357 -13.02 2.43 23.90
N ILE A 358 -14.08 1.76 24.39
CA ILE A 358 -15.35 2.37 24.80
C ILE A 358 -15.09 3.59 25.69
N ASN A 359 -14.03 3.60 26.52
CA ASN A 359 -13.69 4.75 27.37
C ASN A 359 -12.99 5.92 26.64
N PHE A 360 -12.24 5.70 25.56
CA PHE A 360 -11.50 6.79 24.90
C PHE A 360 -12.43 7.69 24.05
N PHE A 361 -13.32 7.09 23.26
CA PHE A 361 -14.28 7.84 22.45
C PHE A 361 -15.42 8.43 23.29
N SER A 362 -15.90 7.72 24.32
CA SER A 362 -16.94 8.26 25.21
C SER A 362 -16.46 9.45 26.03
N GLN A 363 -15.20 9.49 26.47
CA GLN A 363 -14.72 10.57 27.34
C GLN A 363 -14.29 11.85 26.59
N LYS A 364 -13.79 11.74 25.34
CA LYS A 364 -13.37 12.92 24.56
C LYS A 364 -14.47 13.52 23.69
N LEU A 365 -15.43 12.74 23.20
CA LEU A 365 -16.59 13.26 22.45
C LEU A 365 -17.71 13.73 23.38
N ALA A 366 -17.73 13.29 24.65
CA ALA A 366 -18.69 13.76 25.65
C ALA A 366 -18.21 15.00 26.43
N LYS A 367 -17.12 15.68 26.03
CA LYS A 367 -16.94 17.06 26.51
C LYS A 367 -18.07 17.88 25.90
N PRO A 368 -19.02 18.39 26.71
CA PRO A 368 -19.97 19.36 26.20
C PRO A 368 -19.11 20.53 25.69
N ARG A 369 -19.38 21.04 24.49
CA ARG A 369 -19.06 22.44 24.22
C ARG A 369 -19.70 23.20 25.36
N THR A 370 -18.88 23.74 26.27
CA THR A 370 -19.33 24.72 27.24
C THR A 370 -20.10 25.76 26.45
N GLN A 371 -21.40 25.85 26.72
CA GLN A 371 -22.23 26.95 26.25
C GLN A 371 -21.52 28.22 26.72
N GLU A 372 -20.92 28.95 25.77
CA GLU A 372 -20.64 30.36 26.00
C GLU A 372 -21.98 31.00 26.37
N ALA A 373 -22.05 31.51 27.59
CA ALA A 373 -23.22 32.23 28.07
C ALA A 373 -23.51 33.36 27.09
N PRO A 374 -24.79 33.59 26.70
CA PRO A 374 -25.11 34.69 25.81
C PRO A 374 -24.71 36.00 26.51
N ASN A 375 -23.83 36.75 25.84
CA ASN A 375 -23.48 38.12 26.20
C ASN A 375 -24.77 38.91 26.47
N GLN A 376 -24.98 39.31 27.72
CA GLN A 376 -25.92 40.38 28.03
C GLN A 376 -25.32 41.67 27.47
N VAL A 377 -25.98 42.19 26.43
CA VAL A 377 -25.73 43.55 25.93
C VAL A 377 -26.29 44.53 26.97
N PRO A 378 -25.56 45.62 27.32
CA PRO A 378 -26.09 46.69 28.16
C PRO A 378 -27.36 47.34 27.63
#